data_AF-A0A8T3MCS2-F1
#
_entry.id   AF-A0A8T3MCS2-F1
#
_cell.length_a   1.000
_cell.length_b   1.000
_cell.length_c   1.000
_cell.angle_alpha   90.00
_cell.angle_beta   90.00
_cell.angle_gamma   90.00
#
_symmetry.space_group_name_H-M   'P 1'
#
loop_
_entity.id
_entity.type
_entity.pdbx_description
1 polymer ?
#
loop_
_entity_poly.entity_id
_entity_poly.type
_entity_poly.pdbx_seq_one_letter_code
_entity_poly.pdbx_strand_id
1 'polypeptide(L)'
;LDGALEVWGVDLAQAARLAVAAELGSDVPLFAVGGPALIEGRGERVTALTGVRGTPVGVLLVTPAIGVPTAEVFAALTGGGAAVPPAAGSTRLSSEHLAQELRGGLRSTDLVARAGVLAAANDLAAATAVVLPGLVPFRRALMRRLARPVGQSGSGPALWSLYPSLAEAEAAAVVVRDAVAAGELTAPGDGPPSVIATTTMPSSQESVP
;
A
#
# COMPACT_ATOMS: atom_id res chain seq x y z
N LEU A 1 11.78 -10.86 -13.66
CA LEU A 1 11.18 -11.63 -14.76
C LEU A 1 11.55 -10.99 -16.09
N ASP A 2 11.18 -9.73 -16.30
CA ASP A 2 11.38 -8.99 -17.56
C ASP A 2 12.83 -8.96 -18.03
N GLY A 3 13.76 -8.55 -17.16
CA GLY A 3 15.18 -8.57 -17.49
C GLY A 3 15.74 -9.97 -17.80
N ALA A 4 15.18 -11.04 -17.23
CA ALA A 4 15.59 -12.40 -17.55
C ALA A 4 15.07 -12.84 -18.93
N LEU A 5 13.80 -12.53 -19.24
CA LEU A 5 13.21 -12.79 -20.55
C LEU A 5 13.95 -12.05 -21.67
N GLU A 6 14.32 -10.79 -21.40
CA GLU A 6 15.11 -9.97 -22.32
C GLU A 6 16.51 -10.57 -22.57
N VAL A 7 17.25 -10.89 -21.51
CA VAL A 7 18.61 -11.48 -21.64
C VAL A 7 18.58 -12.85 -22.34
N TRP A 8 17.53 -13.64 -22.11
CA TRP A 8 17.38 -14.94 -22.76
C TRP A 8 16.75 -14.87 -24.16
N GLY A 9 16.28 -13.70 -24.60
CA GLY A 9 15.60 -13.54 -25.88
C GLY A 9 14.32 -14.37 -25.99
N VAL A 10 13.64 -14.63 -24.86
CA VAL A 10 12.41 -15.43 -24.79
C VAL A 10 11.21 -14.51 -24.72
N ASP A 11 10.31 -14.62 -25.67
CA ASP A 11 9.00 -13.99 -25.60
C ASP A 11 7.98 -15.01 -25.05
N LEU A 12 7.28 -14.65 -23.98
CA LEU A 12 6.24 -15.46 -23.38
C LEU A 12 4.89 -14.77 -23.59
N ALA A 13 3.91 -15.53 -24.05
CA ALA A 13 2.53 -15.09 -24.04
C ALA A 13 2.12 -14.64 -22.61
N GLN A 14 1.31 -13.59 -22.52
CA GLN A 14 0.94 -12.96 -21.24
C GLN A 14 0.46 -13.96 -20.18
N ALA A 15 -0.33 -14.97 -20.57
CA ALA A 15 -0.81 -16.01 -19.67
C ALA A 15 0.33 -16.85 -19.06
N ALA A 16 1.32 -17.25 -19.86
CA ALA A 16 2.49 -17.99 -19.40
C ALA A 16 3.38 -17.13 -18.48
N ARG A 17 3.52 -15.84 -18.82
CA ARG A 17 4.27 -14.88 -18.00
C ARG A 17 3.63 -14.68 -16.62
N LEU A 18 2.29 -14.59 -16.56
CA LEU A 18 1.55 -14.51 -15.30
C LEU A 18 1.67 -15.80 -14.46
N ALA A 19 1.66 -16.97 -15.10
CA ALA A 19 1.85 -18.24 -14.41
C ALA A 19 3.23 -18.33 -13.75
N VAL A 20 4.31 -18.00 -14.48
CA VAL A 20 5.67 -17.95 -13.93
C VAL A 20 5.78 -16.89 -12.83
N ALA A 21 5.17 -15.72 -13.02
CA ALA A 21 5.14 -14.69 -11.98
C ALA A 21 4.50 -15.21 -10.68
N ALA A 22 3.37 -15.92 -10.78
CA ALA A 22 2.69 -16.48 -9.61
C ALA A 22 3.55 -17.52 -8.85
N GLU A 23 4.41 -18.27 -9.54
CA GLU A 23 5.36 -19.19 -8.91
C GLU A 23 6.50 -18.47 -8.18
N LEU A 24 6.93 -17.30 -8.67
CA LEU A 24 7.99 -16.50 -8.06
C LEU A 24 7.53 -15.81 -6.76
N GLY A 25 6.25 -15.53 -6.62
CA GLY A 25 5.64 -14.95 -5.42
C GLY A 25 4.31 -14.28 -5.70
N SER A 26 3.47 -14.12 -4.67
CA SER A 26 2.11 -13.57 -4.78
C SER A 26 2.05 -12.16 -5.37
N ASP A 27 3.12 -11.37 -5.19
CA ASP A 27 3.16 -9.96 -5.57
C ASP A 27 3.80 -9.74 -6.96
N VAL A 28 4.46 -10.76 -7.52
CA VAL A 28 5.12 -10.65 -8.83
C VAL A 28 4.12 -10.43 -9.98
N PRO A 29 2.94 -11.09 -10.00
CA PRO A 29 1.91 -10.85 -11.01
C PRO A 29 1.41 -9.41 -11.07
N LEU A 30 1.45 -8.66 -9.95
CA LEU A 30 1.06 -7.24 -9.90
C LEU A 30 1.89 -6.39 -10.88
N PHE A 31 3.20 -6.65 -10.95
CA PHE A 31 4.12 -5.86 -11.75
C PHE A 31 3.95 -6.09 -13.25
N ALA A 32 3.26 -7.16 -13.67
CA ALA A 32 3.01 -7.44 -15.08
C ALA A 32 1.92 -6.53 -15.69
N VAL A 33 1.13 -5.82 -14.88
CA VAL A 33 0.00 -4.99 -15.35
C VAL A 33 0.37 -3.52 -15.54
N GLY A 34 1.40 -3.02 -14.83
CA GLY A 34 1.87 -1.63 -14.98
C GLY A 34 0.88 -0.56 -14.49
N GLY A 35 -0.08 -0.92 -13.64
CA GLY A 35 -1.14 -0.04 -13.13
C GLY A 35 -1.94 -0.68 -12.00
N PRO A 36 -2.99 -0.02 -11.49
CA PRO A 36 -3.83 -0.60 -10.45
C PRO A 36 -4.52 -1.87 -10.97
N ALA A 37 -4.52 -2.92 -10.15
CA ALA A 37 -5.11 -4.20 -10.48
C ALA A 37 -5.89 -4.75 -9.28
N LEU A 38 -6.99 -5.47 -9.56
CA LEU A 38 -7.60 -6.35 -8.58
C LEU A 38 -6.90 -7.70 -8.66
N ILE A 39 -6.32 -8.12 -7.54
CA ILE A 39 -5.67 -9.42 -7.39
C ILE A 39 -6.53 -10.28 -6.46
N GLU A 40 -6.86 -11.48 -6.92
CA GLU A 40 -7.65 -12.46 -6.16
C GLU A 40 -6.89 -13.80 -6.04
N GLY A 41 -7.37 -14.66 -5.14
CA GLY A 41 -6.75 -15.95 -4.87
C GLY A 41 -5.45 -15.80 -4.08
N ARG A 42 -4.40 -16.50 -4.51
CA ARG A 42 -3.02 -16.42 -4.00
C ARG A 42 -2.15 -15.44 -4.80
N GLY A 43 -2.73 -14.68 -5.73
CA GLY A 43 -2.00 -13.83 -6.66
C GLY A 43 -2.20 -14.21 -8.13
N GLU A 44 -2.87 -15.33 -8.41
CA GLU A 44 -2.97 -15.88 -9.76
C GLU A 44 -4.06 -15.24 -10.63
N ARG A 45 -5.05 -14.57 -10.02
CA ARG A 45 -6.15 -13.90 -10.73
C ARG A 45 -5.94 -12.40 -10.72
N VAL A 46 -5.43 -11.86 -11.81
CA VAL A 46 -5.13 -10.43 -11.93
C VAL A 46 -6.06 -9.78 -12.96
N THR A 47 -6.83 -8.78 -12.53
CA THR A 47 -7.68 -7.96 -13.40
C THR A 47 -7.18 -6.52 -13.39
N ALA A 48 -6.72 -6.02 -14.55
CA ALA A 48 -6.34 -4.62 -14.70
C ALA A 48 -7.54 -3.69 -14.45
N LEU A 49 -7.29 -2.57 -13.78
CA LEU A 49 -8.30 -1.56 -13.48
C LEU A 49 -7.97 -0.26 -14.22
N THR A 50 -8.99 0.49 -14.62
CA THR A 50 -8.81 1.80 -15.27
C THR A 50 -8.03 2.77 -14.39
N GLY A 51 -8.21 2.67 -13.07
CA GLY A 51 -7.43 3.41 -12.09
C GLY A 51 -8.04 4.74 -11.71
N VAL A 52 -7.17 5.69 -11.41
CA VAL A 52 -7.53 7.02 -10.91
C VAL A 52 -7.47 8.01 -12.07
N ARG A 53 -8.50 8.85 -12.20
CA ARG A 53 -8.60 9.93 -13.20
C ARG A 53 -8.38 11.31 -12.58
N GLY A 54 -7.87 12.22 -13.40
CA GLY A 54 -7.55 13.59 -13.01
C GLY A 54 -6.11 13.72 -12.51
N THR A 55 -5.83 14.79 -11.77
CA THR A 55 -4.48 15.09 -11.28
C THR A 55 -3.96 13.99 -10.35
N PRO A 56 -2.70 13.51 -10.53
CA PRO A 56 -2.11 12.51 -9.65
C PRO A 56 -2.24 12.87 -8.16
N VAL A 57 -2.75 11.92 -7.38
CA VAL A 57 -2.93 12.06 -5.93
C VAL A 57 -1.57 11.99 -5.25
N GLY A 58 -1.28 12.93 -4.38
CA GLY A 58 -0.08 12.91 -3.55
C GLY A 58 -0.13 11.80 -2.51
N VAL A 59 0.99 11.12 -2.30
CA VAL A 59 1.14 10.03 -1.34
C VAL A 59 2.36 10.32 -0.48
N LEU A 60 2.16 10.39 0.84
CA LEU A 60 3.25 10.40 1.80
C LEU A 60 3.47 8.97 2.28
N LEU A 61 4.70 8.47 2.15
CA LEU A 61 5.16 7.20 2.69
C LEU A 61 6.09 7.46 3.88
N VAL A 62 5.78 6.86 5.02
CA VAL A 62 6.62 6.90 6.23
C VAL A 62 6.94 5.48 6.66
N THR A 63 8.21 5.09 6.58
CA THR A 63 8.64 3.71 6.83
C THR A 63 9.66 3.68 7.96
N PRO A 64 9.29 3.20 9.16
CA PRO A 64 10.22 3.00 10.26
C PRO A 64 11.38 2.08 9.87
N ALA A 65 12.56 2.34 10.43
CA ALA A 65 13.78 1.56 10.18
C ALA A 65 13.77 0.25 11.00
N ILE A 66 12.81 -0.62 10.73
CA ILE A 66 12.63 -1.92 11.39
C ILE A 66 12.17 -2.96 10.38
N GLY A 67 12.65 -4.20 10.51
CA GLY A 67 12.12 -5.32 9.74
C GLY A 67 10.75 -5.73 10.26
N VAL A 68 9.84 -6.09 9.36
CA VAL A 68 8.61 -6.80 9.75
C VAL A 68 8.81 -8.29 9.47
N PRO A 69 8.67 -9.17 10.49
CA PRO A 69 8.71 -10.61 10.26
C PRO A 69 7.37 -11.03 9.62
N THR A 70 7.28 -10.90 8.29
CA THR A 70 6.04 -11.11 7.52
C THR A 70 5.43 -12.48 7.80
N ALA A 71 6.25 -13.54 7.94
CA ALA A 71 5.77 -14.87 8.31
C ALA A 71 5.02 -14.90 9.65
N GLU A 72 5.50 -14.17 10.65
CA GLU A 72 4.84 -14.05 11.95
C GLU A 72 3.55 -13.25 11.87
N VAL A 73 3.50 -12.19 11.04
CA VAL A 73 2.27 -11.42 10.79
C VAL A 73 1.19 -12.31 10.17
N PHE A 74 1.54 -13.12 9.16
CA PHE A 74 0.60 -14.07 8.56
C PHE A 74 0.20 -15.17 9.55
N ALA A 75 1.13 -15.70 10.36
CA ALA A 75 0.82 -16.70 11.39
C ALA A 75 -0.15 -16.17 12.46
N ALA A 76 0.03 -14.91 12.86
CA ALA A 76 -0.86 -14.22 13.80
C ALA A 76 -2.26 -13.98 13.20
N LEU A 77 -2.36 -13.72 11.89
CA LEU A 77 -3.65 -13.62 11.20
C LEU A 77 -4.40 -14.96 11.18
N THR A 78 -3.71 -16.07 10.91
CA THR A 78 -4.34 -17.41 10.77
C THR A 78 -4.60 -18.12 12.10
N GLY A 79 -4.28 -17.49 13.25
CA GLY A 79 -4.57 -18.04 14.57
C GLY A 79 -3.56 -19.05 15.11
N GLY A 80 -2.30 -19.02 14.67
CA GLY A 80 -1.20 -19.79 15.27
C GLY A 80 -0.72 -19.25 16.63
N GLY A 81 -1.28 -18.13 17.09
CA GLY A 81 -0.99 -17.43 18.35
C GLY A 81 -2.20 -16.58 18.79
N ALA A 82 -2.00 -15.61 19.70
CA ALA A 82 -3.06 -14.75 20.28
C ALA A 82 -4.03 -14.25 19.19
N ALA A 83 -5.21 -14.87 19.12
CA ALA A 83 -6.11 -14.75 17.98
C ALA A 83 -6.55 -13.31 17.77
N VAL A 84 -6.23 -12.75 16.62
CA VAL A 84 -6.86 -11.53 16.13
C VAL A 84 -8.30 -11.91 15.73
N PRO A 85 -9.34 -11.23 16.26
CA PRO A 85 -10.69 -11.50 15.82
C PRO A 85 -10.79 -11.30 14.30
N PRO A 86 -11.48 -12.19 13.56
CA PRO A 86 -11.61 -12.03 12.12
C PRO A 86 -12.11 -10.63 11.80
N ALA A 87 -11.42 -9.92 10.90
CA ALA A 87 -11.95 -8.68 10.36
C ALA A 87 -13.35 -8.99 9.79
N ALA A 88 -14.37 -8.31 10.32
CA ALA A 88 -15.78 -8.67 10.17
C ALA A 88 -16.34 -8.38 8.77
N GLY A 89 -15.73 -8.94 7.71
CA GLY A 89 -16.13 -8.78 6.30
C GLY A 89 -15.96 -7.38 5.72
N SER A 90 -15.75 -6.35 6.55
CA SER A 90 -15.69 -4.94 6.16
C SER A 90 -14.49 -4.60 5.26
N THR A 91 -13.33 -5.22 5.48
CA THR A 91 -12.14 -5.02 4.63
C THR A 91 -12.35 -5.51 3.21
N ARG A 92 -12.94 -6.71 3.07
CA ARG A 92 -13.26 -7.29 1.76
C ARG A 92 -14.25 -6.42 1.00
N LEU A 93 -15.34 -5.99 1.66
CA LEU A 93 -16.33 -5.09 1.05
C LEU A 93 -15.70 -3.76 0.62
N SER A 94 -14.81 -3.20 1.45
CA SER A 94 -14.08 -1.96 1.11
C SER A 94 -13.17 -2.14 -0.11
N SER A 95 -12.49 -3.28 -0.20
CA SER A 95 -11.60 -3.62 -1.31
C SER A 95 -12.37 -3.86 -2.61
N GLU A 96 -13.48 -4.61 -2.55
CA GLU A 96 -14.37 -4.86 -3.70
C GLU A 96 -15.01 -3.56 -4.20
N HIS A 97 -15.44 -2.69 -3.29
CA HIS A 97 -15.98 -1.39 -3.62
C HIS A 97 -14.92 -0.49 -4.30
N LEU A 98 -13.71 -0.38 -3.72
CA LEU A 98 -12.62 0.36 -4.34
C LEU A 98 -12.30 -0.18 -5.74
N ALA A 99 -12.23 -1.50 -5.90
CA ALA A 99 -11.99 -2.11 -7.20
C ALA A 99 -13.09 -1.75 -8.22
N GLN A 100 -14.37 -1.79 -7.83
CA GLN A 100 -15.48 -1.38 -8.68
C GLN A 100 -15.34 0.08 -9.15
N GLU A 101 -14.93 0.97 -8.26
CA GLU A 101 -14.77 2.39 -8.58
C GLU A 101 -13.56 2.65 -9.46
N LEU A 102 -12.44 1.98 -9.20
CA LEU A 102 -11.25 2.03 -10.04
C LEU A 102 -11.53 1.44 -11.43
N ARG A 103 -12.43 0.44 -11.59
CA ARG A 103 -12.90 0.01 -12.92
C ARG A 103 -13.61 1.14 -13.66
N GLY A 104 -14.44 1.91 -12.95
CA GLY A 104 -15.15 3.06 -13.49
C GLY A 104 -14.28 4.29 -13.77
N GLY A 105 -13.03 4.30 -13.30
CA GLY A 105 -12.13 5.45 -13.34
C GLY A 105 -12.44 6.43 -12.21
N LEU A 106 -11.96 6.09 -11.02
CA LEU A 106 -12.20 6.82 -9.78
C LEU A 106 -11.60 8.23 -9.86
N ARG A 107 -12.35 9.27 -9.49
CA ARG A 107 -11.78 10.63 -9.45
C ARG A 107 -10.77 10.74 -8.31
N SER A 108 -9.69 11.47 -8.56
CA SER A 108 -8.63 11.75 -7.59
C SER A 108 -9.16 12.33 -6.27
N THR A 109 -10.16 13.23 -6.33
CA THR A 109 -10.81 13.80 -5.15
C THR A 109 -11.54 12.76 -4.30
N ASP A 110 -12.19 11.80 -4.96
CA ASP A 110 -12.96 10.74 -4.28
C ASP A 110 -12.01 9.74 -3.62
N LEU A 111 -10.85 9.44 -4.24
CA LEU A 111 -9.81 8.63 -3.62
C LEU A 111 -9.31 9.25 -2.32
N VAL A 112 -9.00 10.55 -2.33
CA VAL A 112 -8.55 11.29 -1.13
C VAL A 112 -9.66 11.31 -0.06
N ALA A 113 -10.92 11.52 -0.46
CA ALA A 113 -12.06 11.50 0.47
C ALA A 113 -12.25 10.13 1.15
N ARG A 114 -11.89 9.04 0.48
CA ARG A 114 -11.97 7.67 1.03
C ARG A 114 -10.79 7.26 1.89
N ALA A 115 -9.76 8.10 2.06
CA ALA A 115 -8.53 7.74 2.77
C ALA A 115 -8.78 7.11 4.15
N GLY A 116 -9.82 7.54 4.88
CA GLY A 116 -10.20 6.94 6.18
C GLY A 116 -10.64 5.49 6.09
N VAL A 117 -11.54 5.18 5.15
CA VAL A 117 -12.03 3.81 4.91
C VAL A 117 -10.88 2.94 4.40
N LEU A 118 -10.09 3.46 3.47
CA LEU A 118 -8.94 2.74 2.91
C LEU A 118 -7.86 2.46 3.96
N ALA A 119 -7.60 3.40 4.87
CA ALA A 119 -6.64 3.21 5.96
C ALA A 119 -7.07 2.15 7.00
N ALA A 120 -8.36 1.81 7.03
CA ALA A 120 -8.91 0.72 7.84
C ALA A 120 -9.01 -0.61 7.07
N ALA A 121 -8.92 -0.57 5.74
CA ALA A 121 -9.08 -1.73 4.87
C ALA A 121 -7.76 -2.51 4.68
N ASN A 122 -7.21 -3.04 5.77
CA ASN A 122 -6.05 -3.94 5.74
C ASN A 122 -6.15 -4.99 6.85
N ASP A 123 -6.44 -6.23 6.48
CA ASP A 123 -6.62 -7.35 7.42
C ASP A 123 -5.33 -7.69 8.18
N LEU A 124 -4.16 -7.37 7.61
CA LEU A 124 -2.86 -7.59 8.25
C LEU A 124 -2.56 -6.56 9.33
N ALA A 125 -3.25 -5.42 9.38
CA ALA A 125 -2.91 -4.33 10.30
C ALA A 125 -3.05 -4.75 11.77
N ALA A 126 -4.08 -5.53 12.10
CA ALA A 126 -4.30 -6.02 13.46
C ALA A 126 -3.26 -7.07 13.87
N ALA A 127 -2.91 -7.99 12.96
CA ALA A 127 -1.83 -8.96 13.19
C ALA A 127 -0.46 -8.27 13.33
N THR A 128 -0.20 -7.25 12.50
CA THR A 128 1.01 -6.42 12.58
C THR A 128 1.08 -5.68 13.91
N ALA A 129 -0.05 -5.22 14.45
CA ALA A 129 -0.09 -4.57 15.75
C ALA A 129 0.27 -5.51 16.92
N VAL A 130 0.03 -6.81 16.78
CA VAL A 130 0.44 -7.82 17.78
C VAL A 130 1.94 -8.09 17.67
N VAL A 131 2.44 -8.29 16.45
CA VAL A 131 3.85 -8.64 16.18
C VAL A 131 4.78 -7.44 16.39
N LEU A 132 4.34 -6.24 16.00
CA LEU A 132 5.10 -5.00 16.09
C LEU A 132 4.28 -3.92 16.83
N PRO A 133 4.12 -4.05 18.17
CA PRO A 133 3.26 -3.16 18.95
C PRO A 133 3.73 -1.70 18.92
N GLY A 134 5.03 -1.45 18.74
CA GLY A 134 5.61 -0.12 18.58
C GLY A 134 5.10 0.66 17.37
N LEU A 135 4.59 -0.03 16.33
CA LEU A 135 4.02 0.63 15.15
C LEU A 135 2.69 1.34 15.47
N VAL A 136 1.94 0.84 16.45
CA VAL A 136 0.63 1.39 16.83
C VAL A 136 0.71 2.82 17.38
N PRO A 137 1.48 3.12 18.44
CA PRO A 137 1.61 4.49 18.94
C PRO A 137 2.25 5.43 17.91
N PHE A 138 3.18 4.93 17.09
CA PHE A 138 3.79 5.70 16.01
C PHE A 138 2.78 6.11 14.94
N ARG A 139 1.97 5.17 14.44
CA ARG A 139 0.87 5.45 13.50
C ARG A 139 -0.11 6.47 14.08
N ARG A 140 -0.49 6.35 15.35
CA ARG A 140 -1.39 7.32 16.01
C ARG A 140 -0.74 8.71 16.12
N ALA A 141 0.55 8.78 16.42
CA ALA A 141 1.29 10.05 16.49
C ALA A 141 1.34 10.72 15.12
N LEU A 142 1.62 9.97 14.05
CA LEU A 142 1.54 10.45 12.67
C LEU A 142 0.13 10.97 12.32
N MET A 143 -0.93 10.22 12.64
CA MET A 143 -2.31 10.67 12.37
C MET A 143 -2.63 12.00 13.06
N ARG A 144 -2.24 12.16 14.34
CA ARG A 144 -2.45 13.40 15.08
C ARG A 144 -1.67 14.56 14.47
N ARG A 145 -0.40 14.33 14.11
CA ARG A 145 0.47 15.35 13.54
C ARG A 145 -0.01 15.81 12.16
N LEU A 146 -0.37 14.86 11.31
CA LEU A 146 -0.79 15.13 9.94
C LEU A 146 -2.25 15.59 9.84
N ALA A 147 -3.03 15.42 10.91
CA ALA A 147 -4.48 15.62 10.92
C ALA A 147 -5.20 14.87 9.79
N ARG A 148 -4.70 13.69 9.44
CA ARG A 148 -5.17 12.87 8.31
C ARG A 148 -5.17 11.38 8.65
N PRO A 149 -6.00 10.57 7.98
CA PRO A 149 -5.89 9.12 8.05
C PRO A 149 -4.50 8.65 7.62
N VAL A 150 -3.99 7.65 8.34
CA VAL A 150 -2.74 6.96 8.00
C VAL A 150 -3.05 5.48 7.89
N GLY A 151 -2.81 4.88 6.74
CA GLY A 151 -2.95 3.45 6.50
C GLY A 151 -1.62 2.70 6.61
N GLN A 152 -1.69 1.38 6.67
CA GLN A 152 -0.54 0.48 6.55
C GLN A 152 -0.55 -0.16 5.16
N SER A 153 0.61 -0.25 4.50
CA SER A 153 0.76 -1.03 3.26
C SER A 153 1.14 -2.47 3.59
N GLY A 154 0.34 -3.43 3.13
CA GLY A 154 0.60 -4.87 3.33
C GLY A 154 0.81 -5.24 4.81
N SER A 155 1.82 -6.06 5.09
CA SER A 155 2.23 -6.39 6.47
C SER A 155 3.01 -5.27 7.17
N GLY A 156 3.31 -4.16 6.49
CA GLY A 156 4.11 -3.06 7.01
C GLY A 156 5.62 -3.24 6.77
N PRO A 157 6.46 -2.38 7.38
CA PRO A 157 6.10 -1.33 8.33
C PRO A 157 5.73 -0.02 7.65
N ALA A 158 5.71 0.02 6.31
CA ALA A 158 5.40 1.21 5.54
C ALA A 158 3.97 1.71 5.85
N LEU A 159 3.89 2.97 6.27
CA LEU A 159 2.67 3.71 6.49
C LEU A 159 2.45 4.71 5.36
N TRP A 160 1.20 4.98 5.02
CA TRP A 160 0.85 5.91 3.95
C TRP A 160 -0.24 6.89 4.36
N SER A 161 -0.23 8.09 3.76
CA SER A 161 -1.34 9.06 3.81
C SER A 161 -1.53 9.71 2.44
N LEU A 162 -2.77 10.06 2.10
CA LEU A 162 -3.15 10.60 0.79
C LEU A 162 -3.41 12.11 0.86
N TYR A 163 -2.96 12.81 -0.18
CA TYR A 163 -3.02 14.26 -0.35
C TYR A 163 -3.57 14.61 -1.74
N PRO A 164 -4.27 15.76 -1.89
CA PRO A 164 -4.75 16.21 -3.20
C PRO A 164 -3.65 16.44 -4.23
N SER A 165 -2.41 16.67 -3.81
CA SER A 165 -1.28 16.98 -4.69
C SER A 165 0.07 16.53 -4.12
N LEU A 166 1.09 16.42 -4.99
CA LEU A 166 2.48 16.16 -4.57
C LEU A 166 2.98 17.24 -3.60
N ALA A 167 2.75 18.51 -3.91
CA ALA A 167 3.21 19.63 -3.09
C ALA A 167 2.69 19.56 -1.64
N GLU A 168 1.44 19.15 -1.45
CA GLU A 168 0.89 18.94 -0.10
C GLU A 168 1.52 17.72 0.61
N ALA A 169 1.82 16.65 -0.14
CA ALA A 169 2.53 15.49 0.41
C ALA A 169 3.98 15.85 0.80
N GLU A 170 4.66 16.69 0.01
CA GLU A 170 6.00 17.20 0.29
C GLU A 170 6.02 18.11 1.53
N ALA A 171 5.04 19.02 1.65
CA ALA A 171 4.89 19.84 2.84
C ALA A 171 4.67 18.98 4.10
N ALA A 172 3.86 17.92 4.00
CA ALA A 172 3.69 16.97 5.08
C ALA A 172 4.96 16.15 5.37
N ALA A 173 5.75 15.81 4.36
CA ALA A 173 7.04 15.16 4.55
C ALA A 173 8.00 16.03 5.37
N VAL A 174 8.05 17.34 5.12
CA VAL A 174 8.84 18.29 5.92
C VAL A 174 8.38 18.26 7.38
N VAL A 175 7.07 18.37 7.63
CA VAL A 175 6.50 18.31 8.99
C VAL A 175 6.90 17.03 9.73
N VAL A 176 6.90 15.88 9.05
CA VAL A 176 7.31 14.60 9.66
C VAL A 176 8.82 14.58 9.94
N ARG A 177 9.65 15.04 8.98
CA ARG A 177 11.11 15.08 9.15
C ARG A 177 11.52 16.01 10.29
N ASP A 178 10.94 17.19 10.38
CA ASP A 178 11.20 18.16 11.45
C ASP A 178 10.79 17.60 12.81
N ALA A 179 9.61 16.96 12.89
CA ALA A 179 9.14 16.30 14.10
C ALA A 179 10.07 15.17 14.57
N VAL A 180 10.63 14.38 13.65
CA VAL A 180 11.62 13.35 13.97
C VAL A 180 12.91 13.99 14.45
N ALA A 181 13.41 15.02 13.76
CA ALA A 181 14.65 15.71 14.11
C ALA A 181 14.57 16.41 15.48
N ALA A 182 13.39 16.94 15.83
CA ALA A 182 13.12 17.55 17.13
C ALA A 182 12.86 16.51 18.25
N GLY A 183 12.81 15.22 17.94
CA GLY A 183 12.53 14.15 18.91
C GLY A 183 11.07 14.08 19.36
N GLU A 184 10.17 14.84 18.73
CA GLU A 184 8.74 14.88 19.06
C GLU A 184 7.95 13.73 18.41
N LEU A 185 8.53 13.07 17.41
CA LEU A 185 7.98 11.88 16.77
C LEU A 185 9.03 10.76 16.76
N THR A 186 8.86 9.79 17.65
CA THR A 186 9.75 8.63 17.76
C THR A 186 9.20 7.44 16.96
N ALA A 187 9.93 7.03 15.93
CA ALA A 187 9.63 5.81 15.18
C ALA A 187 10.22 4.57 15.90
N PRO A 188 9.59 3.39 15.77
CA PRO A 188 10.22 2.14 16.19
C PRO A 188 11.39 1.77 15.26
N GLY A 189 12.37 1.02 15.78
CA GLY A 189 13.51 0.52 15.02
C GLY A 189 14.84 1.18 15.36
N ASP A 190 15.83 0.94 14.50
CA ASP A 190 17.25 1.26 14.77
C ASP A 190 17.69 2.62 14.21
N GLY A 191 16.76 3.43 13.70
CA GLY A 191 17.07 4.69 13.06
C GLY A 191 15.85 5.55 12.70
N PRO A 192 16.07 6.74 12.11
CA PRO A 192 14.98 7.59 11.65
C PRO A 192 14.16 6.88 10.56
N PRO A 193 12.84 7.12 10.49
CA PRO A 193 12.03 6.56 9.43
C PRO A 193 12.41 7.18 8.08
N SER A 194 12.30 6.41 7.01
CA SER A 194 12.27 6.95 5.65
C SER A 194 10.98 7.74 5.45
N VAL A 195 11.07 8.92 4.86
CA VAL A 195 9.93 9.82 4.58
C VAL A 195 9.98 10.26 3.13
N ILE A 196 9.06 9.75 2.32
CA ILE A 196 9.01 9.96 0.86
C ILE A 196 7.65 10.53 0.49
N ALA A 197 7.64 11.65 -0.24
CA ALA A 197 6.45 12.14 -0.93
C ALA A 197 6.53 11.70 -2.40
N THR A 198 5.42 11.20 -2.94
CA THR A 198 5.30 10.75 -4.34
C THR A 198 3.87 10.93 -4.81
N THR A 199 3.53 10.47 -6.01
CA THR A 199 2.15 10.48 -6.52
C THR A 199 1.70 9.09 -6.96
N THR A 200 0.38 8.89 -7.05
CA THR A 200 -0.18 7.76 -7.80
C THR A 200 0.29 7.81 -9.26
N MET A 201 0.48 6.65 -9.88
CA MET A 201 0.78 6.61 -11.31
C MET A 201 -0.41 7.14 -12.12
N PRO A 202 -0.19 7.90 -13.21
CA PRO A 202 -1.25 8.28 -14.12
C PRO A 202 -1.90 7.03 -14.72
N SER A 203 -3.20 7.08 -15.03
CA SER A 203 -3.85 5.96 -15.71
C SER A 203 -3.19 5.74 -17.07
N SER A 204 -2.85 4.49 -17.40
CA SER A 204 -2.20 4.11 -18.66
C SER A 204 -3.07 4.39 -19.90
N GLN A 205 -4.27 4.97 -19.74
CA GLN A 205 -5.16 5.41 -20.81
C GLN A 205 -4.98 6.89 -21.19
N GLU A 206 -4.02 7.59 -20.59
CA GLU A 206 -3.68 8.98 -20.91
C GLU A 206 -2.41 9.10 -21.77
N SER A 207 -2.14 8.11 -22.63
CA SER A 207 -1.39 8.37 -23.86
C SER A 207 -2.22 9.29 -24.75
N VAL A 208 -2.01 10.60 -24.54
CA VAL A 208 -2.49 11.76 -25.33
C VAL A 208 -2.11 11.58 -26.82
N PRO A 209 -2.95 12.05 -27.77
CA PRO A 209 -3.10 11.50 -29.13
C PRO A 209 -1.89 11.66 -30.07
#